data_AF-A0A8J3KJE0-F1
#
_entry.id   AF-A0A8J3KJE0-F1
#
_cell.length_a   1.000
_cell.length_b   1.000
_cell.length_c   1.000
_cell.angle_alpha   90.00
_cell.angle_beta   90.00
_cell.angle_gamma   90.00
#
_symmetry.space_group_name_H-M   'P 1'
#
loop_
_entity.id
_entity.type
_entity.pdbx_description
1 polymer ?
#
loop_
_entity_poly.entity_id
_entity_poly.type
_entity_poly.pdbx_seq_one_letter_code
_entity_poly.pdbx_strand_id
1 'polypeptide(L)'
;MVTNRHVTTRPLRPPARPEQWQPRPRARAGTSAEADLGRSSEADPLLVLLHAIPAGHPARAGARGRAIEWYLPMAGFLARRFRNYGEPLDDITQAAVIGLIKAVDRYDPGRGVPFIGYAFPTILGEIRRHFRDTTWDIRVPRRIQELYRELTVVTDELTHELLRPPSTGLLAERLGISEQEVGVARLAAHSYRLLSLDQPRTDLDGEQDGQLTDMLGVRDPALASVENRMLLRHRLSRLSERDRRIIELRFDAELTQSQIAAQLGLSQMHISRLLSRTLSRLRLMA
;
A
#
# COMPACT_ATOMS: atom_id res chain seq x y z
N MET A 1 24.04 4.16 -35.88
CA MET A 1 22.65 4.60 -36.04
C MET A 1 21.85 4.09 -34.85
N VAL A 2 21.67 4.94 -33.83
CA VAL A 2 20.88 4.63 -32.64
C VAL A 2 19.47 5.11 -32.90
N THR A 3 18.56 4.20 -33.23
CA THR A 3 17.15 4.50 -33.45
C THR A 3 16.41 4.43 -32.11
N ASN A 4 16.18 5.61 -31.54
CA ASN A 4 15.33 5.82 -30.38
C ASN A 4 13.87 5.49 -30.78
N ARG A 5 13.36 4.32 -30.40
CA ARG A 5 11.95 3.95 -30.64
C ARG A 5 11.16 4.11 -29.36
N HIS A 6 10.27 5.10 -29.41
CA HIS A 6 9.32 5.45 -28.36
C HIS A 6 8.53 4.23 -27.88
N VAL A 7 8.63 3.96 -26.59
CA VAL A 7 7.84 2.97 -25.86
C VAL A 7 6.42 3.53 -25.69
N THR A 8 5.46 3.01 -26.44
CA THR A 8 4.03 3.29 -26.25
C THR A 8 3.46 2.26 -25.30
N THR A 9 3.74 2.38 -24.00
CA THR A 9 3.04 1.60 -22.96
C THR A 9 1.58 2.03 -22.92
N ARG A 10 0.70 1.15 -23.39
CA ARG A 10 -0.76 1.30 -23.25
C ARG A 10 -1.06 1.35 -21.74
N PRO A 11 -1.66 2.44 -21.21
CA PRO A 11 -1.89 2.52 -19.77
C PRO A 11 -2.89 1.43 -19.37
N LEU A 12 -2.50 0.61 -18.39
CA LEU A 12 -3.42 -0.23 -17.64
C LEU A 12 -4.55 0.66 -17.12
N ARG A 13 -5.78 0.37 -17.55
CA ARG A 13 -6.97 1.10 -17.09
C ARG A 13 -7.07 0.89 -15.58
N PRO A 14 -6.97 1.93 -14.75
CA PRO A 14 -7.06 1.76 -13.30
C PRO A 14 -8.43 1.15 -12.95
N PRO A 15 -8.51 0.20 -12.00
CA PRO A 15 -9.79 -0.29 -11.52
C PRO A 15 -10.61 0.88 -10.98
N ALA A 16 -11.94 0.82 -11.19
CA ALA A 16 -12.85 1.89 -10.80
C ALA A 16 -12.69 2.24 -9.31
N ARG A 17 -12.46 3.53 -9.02
CA ARG A 17 -12.28 4.01 -7.65
C ARG A 17 -13.61 3.92 -6.89
N PRO A 18 -13.63 3.47 -5.61
CA PRO A 18 -14.87 3.44 -4.81
C PRO A 18 -15.48 4.84 -4.63
N GLU A 19 -14.67 5.90 -4.79
CA GLU A 19 -15.08 7.30 -4.65
C GLU A 19 -15.55 7.95 -5.97
N GLN A 20 -15.33 7.32 -7.13
CA GLN A 20 -15.81 7.80 -8.45
C GLN A 20 -17.24 7.35 -8.79
N TRP A 21 -17.96 6.79 -7.82
CA TRP A 21 -19.36 6.45 -8.03
C TRP A 21 -20.21 7.72 -8.15
N GLN A 22 -20.48 8.14 -9.38
CA GLN A 22 -21.67 8.93 -9.71
C GLN A 22 -22.82 7.94 -9.96
N PRO A 23 -24.01 8.12 -9.35
CA PRO A 23 -25.18 7.38 -9.80
C PRO A 23 -25.41 7.74 -11.27
N ARG A 24 -25.33 6.76 -12.18
CA ARG A 24 -25.80 6.99 -13.55
C ARG A 24 -27.25 7.49 -13.46
N PRO A 25 -27.60 8.64 -14.06
CA PRO A 25 -28.99 9.06 -14.10
C PRO A 25 -29.78 7.98 -14.84
N ARG A 26 -30.82 7.48 -14.15
CA ARG A 26 -31.74 6.40 -14.54
C ARG A 26 -31.65 5.98 -16.01
N ALA A 27 -31.02 4.83 -16.27
CA ALA A 27 -31.50 4.01 -17.36
C ALA A 27 -32.86 3.47 -16.92
N ARG A 28 -33.93 3.91 -17.59
CA ARG A 28 -35.26 3.28 -17.50
C ARG A 28 -35.11 1.82 -17.93
N ALA A 29 -34.87 0.95 -16.97
CA ALA A 29 -35.03 -0.49 -17.09
C ALA A 29 -35.21 -0.99 -15.66
N GLY A 30 -36.47 -1.17 -15.25
CA GLY A 30 -36.77 -1.93 -14.04
C GLY A 30 -36.18 -3.32 -14.24
N THR A 31 -35.10 -3.62 -13.53
CA THR A 31 -34.65 -4.99 -13.40
C THR A 31 -35.68 -5.70 -12.55
N SER A 32 -36.20 -6.80 -13.08
CA SER A 32 -37.16 -7.71 -12.46
C SER A 32 -36.85 -8.05 -10.99
N ALA A 33 -35.57 -8.03 -10.59
CA ALA A 33 -35.15 -8.24 -9.20
C ALA A 33 -35.49 -7.08 -8.23
N GLU A 34 -35.40 -5.81 -8.66
CA GLU A 34 -35.83 -4.66 -7.83
C GLU A 34 -37.37 -4.61 -7.72
N ALA A 35 -38.06 -5.03 -8.77
CA ALA A 35 -39.52 -5.15 -8.79
C ALA A 35 -40.04 -6.34 -7.97
N ASP A 36 -39.29 -7.44 -7.88
CA ASP A 36 -39.66 -8.61 -7.06
C ASP A 36 -39.31 -8.43 -5.58
N LEU A 37 -38.19 -7.77 -5.25
CA LEU A 37 -37.86 -7.40 -3.87
C LEU A 37 -38.82 -6.33 -3.31
N GLY A 38 -39.34 -5.45 -4.17
CA GLY A 38 -40.35 -4.45 -3.83
C GLY A 38 -41.78 -4.98 -3.67
N ARG A 39 -42.04 -6.27 -3.94
CA ARG A 39 -43.39 -6.89 -3.90
C ARG A 39 -43.60 -7.89 -2.77
N SER A 40 -42.79 -7.87 -1.71
CA SER A 40 -42.92 -8.83 -0.60
C SER A 40 -43.80 -8.30 0.55
N SER A 41 -45.12 -8.48 0.41
CA SER A 41 -46.13 -8.22 1.45
C SER A 41 -45.84 -8.91 2.80
N GLU A 42 -45.05 -9.99 2.82
CA GLU A 42 -44.77 -10.80 4.03
C GLU A 42 -43.58 -10.31 4.88
N ALA A 43 -42.68 -9.51 4.30
CA ALA A 43 -41.45 -9.07 4.97
C ALA A 43 -41.66 -7.85 5.88
N ASP A 44 -42.49 -6.91 5.45
CA ASP A 44 -42.90 -5.75 6.24
C ASP A 44 -43.59 -6.14 7.57
N PRO A 45 -44.48 -7.15 7.62
CA PRO A 45 -45.03 -7.71 8.86
C PRO A 45 -43.98 -8.13 9.89
N LEU A 46 -42.84 -8.70 9.48
CA LEU A 46 -41.77 -9.09 10.42
C LEU A 46 -41.14 -7.86 11.08
N LEU A 47 -40.96 -6.78 10.32
CA LEU A 47 -40.41 -5.52 10.83
C LEU A 47 -41.41 -4.77 11.71
N VAL A 48 -42.69 -4.79 11.34
CA VAL A 48 -43.78 -4.25 12.17
C VAL A 48 -43.87 -5.01 13.50
N LEU A 49 -43.83 -6.35 13.45
CA LEU A 49 -43.81 -7.19 14.65
C LEU A 49 -42.57 -6.90 15.51
N LEU A 50 -41.39 -6.81 14.90
CA LEU A 50 -40.15 -6.47 15.60
C LEU A 50 -40.26 -5.11 16.29
N HIS A 51 -40.88 -4.11 15.64
CA HIS A 51 -41.08 -2.79 16.23
C HIS A 51 -42.09 -2.80 17.38
N ALA A 52 -43.15 -3.62 17.28
CA ALA A 52 -44.19 -3.74 18.31
C ALA A 52 -43.72 -4.47 19.59
N ILE A 53 -42.70 -5.33 19.51
CA ILE A 53 -42.19 -6.08 20.66
C ILE A 53 -41.28 -5.19 21.53
N PRO A 54 -41.53 -5.02 22.84
CA PRO A 54 -40.68 -4.22 23.72
C PRO A 54 -39.22 -4.68 23.76
N ALA A 55 -38.30 -3.73 24.00
CA ALA A 55 -36.89 -4.04 24.23
C ALA A 55 -36.73 -4.99 25.44
N GLY A 56 -36.01 -6.10 25.26
CA GLY A 56 -35.79 -7.12 26.30
C GLY A 56 -36.76 -8.31 26.30
N HIS A 57 -37.83 -8.28 25.48
CA HIS A 57 -38.72 -9.43 25.36
C HIS A 57 -38.02 -10.61 24.62
N PRO A 58 -38.14 -11.87 25.10
CA PRO A 58 -37.40 -13.01 24.54
C PRO A 58 -37.71 -13.26 23.05
N ALA A 59 -38.96 -13.02 22.63
CA ALA A 59 -39.34 -13.18 21.22
C ALA A 59 -38.71 -12.16 20.26
N ARG A 60 -38.14 -11.05 20.77
CA ARG A 60 -37.54 -9.98 19.95
C ARG A 60 -36.33 -10.49 19.16
N ALA A 61 -35.49 -11.31 19.79
CA ALA A 61 -34.30 -11.87 19.16
C ALA A 61 -34.67 -12.75 17.96
N GLY A 62 -35.69 -13.60 18.10
CA GLY A 62 -36.18 -14.46 17.01
C GLY A 62 -36.83 -13.67 15.87
N ALA A 63 -37.63 -12.64 16.17
CA ALA A 63 -38.20 -11.76 15.15
C ALA A 63 -37.10 -11.01 14.37
N ARG A 64 -36.09 -10.50 15.08
CA ARG A 64 -34.93 -9.84 14.50
C ARG A 64 -34.13 -10.76 13.59
N GLY A 65 -33.82 -11.98 14.04
CA GLY A 65 -33.09 -12.98 13.26
C GLY A 65 -33.78 -13.29 11.93
N ARG A 66 -35.10 -13.58 11.97
CA ARG A 66 -35.89 -13.84 10.76
C ARG A 66 -35.94 -12.65 9.81
N ALA A 67 -36.06 -11.43 10.33
CA ALA A 67 -36.01 -10.22 9.50
C ALA A 67 -34.65 -10.06 8.80
N ILE A 68 -33.54 -10.29 9.51
CA ILE A 68 -32.18 -10.24 8.92
C ILE A 68 -32.01 -11.33 7.85
N GLU A 69 -32.39 -12.58 8.16
CA GLU A 69 -32.30 -13.71 7.22
C GLU A 69 -33.08 -13.44 5.93
N TRP A 70 -34.28 -12.88 6.05
CA TRP A 70 -35.13 -12.55 4.91
C TRP A 70 -34.46 -11.56 3.94
N TYR A 71 -33.82 -10.51 4.48
CA TYR A 71 -33.19 -9.47 3.68
C TYR A 71 -31.70 -9.74 3.39
N LEU A 72 -31.14 -10.86 3.86
CA LEU A 72 -29.75 -11.24 3.63
C LEU A 72 -29.37 -11.30 2.14
N PRO A 73 -30.22 -11.84 1.22
CA PRO A 73 -29.94 -11.82 -0.21
C PRO A 73 -29.80 -10.41 -0.79
N MET A 74 -30.54 -9.43 -0.26
CA MET A 74 -30.41 -8.03 -0.67
C MET A 74 -29.03 -7.46 -0.30
N ALA A 75 -28.54 -7.72 0.92
CA ALA A 75 -27.21 -7.31 1.32
C ALA A 75 -26.12 -7.95 0.42
N GLY A 76 -26.25 -9.24 0.12
CA GLY A 76 -25.35 -9.94 -0.80
C GLY A 76 -25.39 -9.38 -2.23
N PHE A 77 -26.58 -9.05 -2.74
CA PHE A 77 -26.74 -8.39 -4.04
C PHE A 77 -26.01 -7.04 -4.09
N LEU A 78 -26.14 -6.23 -3.04
CA LEU A 78 -25.46 -4.94 -2.93
C LEU A 78 -23.94 -5.08 -2.84
N ALA A 79 -23.44 -6.06 -2.07
CA ALA A 79 -22.01 -6.37 -1.97
C ALA A 79 -21.40 -6.78 -3.32
N ARG A 80 -22.10 -7.58 -4.12
CA ARG A 80 -21.61 -8.06 -5.43
C ARG A 80 -21.29 -6.93 -6.42
N ARG A 81 -21.93 -5.76 -6.30
CA ARG A 81 -21.58 -4.57 -7.10
C ARG A 81 -20.17 -4.05 -6.84
N PHE A 82 -19.55 -4.43 -5.72
CA PHE A 82 -18.22 -4.00 -5.30
C PHE A 82 -17.13 -5.06 -5.45
N ARG A 83 -17.42 -6.22 -6.06
CA ARG A 83 -16.46 -7.34 -6.21
C ARG A 83 -15.11 -6.94 -6.82
N ASN A 84 -15.09 -5.97 -7.73
CA ASN A 84 -13.89 -5.60 -8.49
C ASN A 84 -13.11 -4.43 -7.88
N TYR A 85 -13.42 -4.04 -6.63
CA TYR A 85 -12.82 -2.87 -5.98
C TYR A 85 -11.58 -3.19 -5.14
N GLY A 86 -11.05 -4.42 -5.23
CA GLY A 86 -9.76 -4.79 -4.64
C GLY A 86 -9.81 -5.41 -3.25
N GLU A 87 -11.00 -5.54 -2.66
CA GLU A 87 -11.25 -6.27 -1.40
C GLU A 87 -11.91 -7.64 -1.68
N PRO A 88 -11.68 -8.65 -0.83
CA PRO A 88 -12.37 -9.93 -0.92
C PRO A 88 -13.89 -9.75 -0.85
N LEU A 89 -14.62 -10.48 -1.70
CA LEU A 89 -16.09 -10.37 -1.76
C LEU A 89 -16.75 -10.71 -0.42
N ASP A 90 -16.15 -11.63 0.34
CA ASP A 90 -16.67 -12.06 1.63
C ASP A 90 -16.62 -10.92 2.66
N ASP A 91 -15.54 -10.14 2.67
CA ASP A 91 -15.38 -8.99 3.57
C ASP A 91 -16.36 -7.86 3.23
N ILE A 92 -16.53 -7.58 1.93
CA ILE A 92 -17.56 -6.65 1.43
C ILE A 92 -18.96 -7.14 1.83
N THR A 93 -19.21 -8.44 1.72
CA THR A 93 -20.49 -9.05 2.10
C THR A 93 -20.74 -8.91 3.59
N GLN A 94 -19.73 -9.14 4.43
CA GLN A 94 -19.84 -8.91 5.88
C GLN A 94 -20.16 -7.45 6.21
N ALA A 95 -19.49 -6.50 5.56
CA ALA A 95 -19.80 -5.07 5.73
C ALA A 95 -21.26 -4.74 5.33
N ALA A 96 -21.75 -5.35 4.25
CA ALA A 96 -23.14 -5.20 3.83
C ALA A 96 -24.13 -5.79 4.85
N VAL A 97 -23.82 -6.96 5.42
CA VAL A 97 -24.62 -7.61 6.46
C VAL A 97 -24.66 -6.76 7.73
N ILE A 98 -23.53 -6.17 8.15
CA ILE A 98 -23.49 -5.22 9.27
C ILE A 98 -24.43 -4.04 9.02
N GLY A 99 -24.43 -3.50 7.80
CA GLY A 99 -25.35 -2.43 7.41
C GLY A 99 -26.81 -2.85 7.42
N LEU A 100 -27.11 -4.09 6.99
CA LEU A 100 -28.46 -4.64 7.06
C LEU A 100 -28.93 -4.78 8.50
N ILE A 101 -28.07 -5.33 9.37
CA ILE A 101 -28.34 -5.47 10.80
C ILE A 101 -28.70 -4.10 11.41
N LYS A 102 -27.88 -3.08 11.14
CA LYS A 102 -28.13 -1.71 11.60
C LYS A 102 -29.43 -1.13 11.05
N ALA A 103 -29.77 -1.45 9.80
CA ALA A 103 -31.02 -1.02 9.19
C ALA A 103 -32.22 -1.68 9.89
N VAL A 104 -32.20 -2.99 10.11
CA VAL A 104 -33.26 -3.72 10.82
C VAL A 104 -33.43 -3.19 12.24
N ASP A 105 -32.33 -2.95 12.95
CA ASP A 105 -32.36 -2.51 14.36
C ASP A 105 -32.92 -1.10 14.56
N ARG A 106 -32.79 -0.23 13.55
CA ARG A 106 -33.16 1.20 13.65
C ARG A 106 -34.36 1.59 12.80
N TYR A 107 -34.91 0.66 12.02
CA TYR A 107 -36.06 0.95 11.17
C TYR A 107 -37.31 1.21 12.01
N ASP A 108 -38.08 2.20 11.58
CA ASP A 108 -39.30 2.65 12.21
C ASP A 108 -40.43 2.64 11.16
N PRO A 109 -41.32 1.63 11.19
CA PRO A 109 -42.45 1.52 10.28
C PRO A 109 -43.40 2.73 10.36
N GLY A 110 -43.45 3.44 11.48
CA GLY A 110 -44.32 4.60 11.69
C GLY A 110 -43.96 5.82 10.84
N ARG A 111 -42.78 5.84 10.20
CA ARG A 111 -42.32 6.95 9.36
C ARG A 111 -42.84 6.91 7.93
N GLY A 112 -43.56 5.86 7.52
CA GLY A 112 -44.17 5.74 6.20
C GLY A 112 -43.19 5.58 5.02
N VAL A 113 -41.92 5.31 5.29
CA VAL A 113 -40.90 5.02 4.25
C VAL A 113 -40.71 3.51 4.18
N PRO A 114 -40.81 2.88 2.98
CA PRO A 114 -40.55 1.45 2.83
C PRO A 114 -39.16 1.03 3.33
N PHE A 115 -39.06 -0.14 3.97
CA PHE A 115 -37.80 -0.61 4.55
C PHE A 115 -36.64 -0.60 3.56
N ILE A 116 -36.86 -1.07 2.34
CA ILE A 116 -35.81 -1.11 1.30
C ILE A 116 -35.26 0.29 1.01
N GLY A 117 -36.13 1.31 0.96
CA GLY A 117 -35.71 2.70 0.75
C GLY A 117 -34.84 3.25 1.87
N TYR A 118 -35.02 2.77 3.10
CA TYR A 118 -34.20 3.12 4.27
C TYR A 118 -32.93 2.26 4.40
N ALA A 119 -33.04 0.96 4.14
CA ALA A 119 -31.97 -0.01 4.33
C ALA A 119 -30.86 0.14 3.28
N PHE A 120 -31.22 0.44 2.02
CA PHE A 120 -30.26 0.59 0.93
C PHE A 120 -29.15 1.63 1.21
N PRO A 121 -29.46 2.90 1.56
CA PRO A 121 -28.41 3.87 1.87
C PRO A 121 -27.60 3.49 3.12
N THR A 122 -28.22 2.81 4.09
CA THR A 122 -27.55 2.33 5.32
C THR A 122 -26.52 1.25 4.99
N ILE A 123 -26.91 0.23 4.22
CA ILE A 123 -26.02 -0.85 3.78
C ILE A 123 -24.87 -0.29 2.95
N LEU A 124 -25.18 0.58 1.99
CA LEU A 124 -24.16 1.20 1.14
C LEU A 124 -23.19 2.07 1.95
N GLY A 125 -23.67 2.74 3.00
CA GLY A 125 -22.84 3.51 3.93
C GLY A 125 -21.81 2.64 4.67
N GLU A 126 -22.21 1.46 5.16
CA GLU A 126 -21.29 0.54 5.83
C GLU A 126 -20.26 -0.07 4.88
N ILE A 127 -20.66 -0.45 3.66
CA ILE A 127 -19.71 -0.92 2.63
C ILE A 127 -18.67 0.16 2.35
N ARG A 128 -19.10 1.42 2.14
CA ARG A 128 -18.17 2.54 1.91
C ARG A 128 -17.26 2.82 3.09
N ARG A 129 -17.77 2.67 4.32
CA ARG A 129 -16.97 2.81 5.53
C ARG A 129 -15.89 1.73 5.58
N HIS A 130 -16.22 0.48 5.28
CA HIS A 130 -15.26 -0.62 5.20
C HIS A 130 -14.11 -0.29 4.23
N PHE A 131 -14.41 0.14 3.00
CA PHE A 131 -13.36 0.59 2.07
C PHE A 131 -12.52 1.75 2.61
N ARG A 132 -13.13 2.70 3.32
CA ARG A 132 -12.37 3.81 3.93
C ARG A 132 -11.40 3.34 5.01
N ASP A 133 -11.81 2.35 5.80
CA ASP A 133 -11.07 1.89 6.96
C ASP A 133 -10.01 0.83 6.58
N THR A 134 -10.20 0.09 5.47
CA THR A 134 -9.32 -1.02 5.04
C THR A 134 -8.40 -0.70 3.85
N THR A 135 -8.80 0.19 2.93
CA THR A 135 -8.09 0.34 1.62
C THR A 135 -6.79 1.16 1.67
N TRP A 136 -6.35 1.64 2.84
CA TRP A 136 -5.05 2.34 2.95
C TRP A 136 -4.02 1.40 3.60
N ASP A 137 -3.25 0.69 2.77
CA ASP A 137 -2.17 -0.22 3.20
C ASP A 137 -1.14 0.48 4.11
N ILE A 138 -0.95 1.78 3.91
CA ILE A 138 -0.14 2.65 4.78
C ILE A 138 -1.05 3.72 5.38
N ARG A 139 -0.98 3.91 6.70
CA ARG A 139 -1.76 4.94 7.41
C ARG A 139 -1.25 6.34 7.08
N VAL A 140 -1.77 6.90 5.99
CA VAL A 140 -1.46 8.27 5.54
C VAL A 140 -2.34 9.28 6.30
N PRO A 141 -1.81 10.45 6.73
CA PRO A 141 -2.59 11.50 7.40
C PRO A 141 -3.81 11.97 6.58
N ARG A 142 -4.91 12.30 7.28
CA ARG A 142 -6.21 12.63 6.66
C ARG A 142 -6.14 13.75 5.61
N ARG A 143 -5.39 14.81 5.91
CA ARG A 143 -5.15 15.94 4.98
C ARG A 143 -4.59 15.48 3.63
N ILE A 144 -3.70 14.50 3.61
CA ILE A 144 -3.11 13.98 2.38
C ILE A 144 -4.10 13.09 1.61
N GLN A 145 -5.01 12.38 2.32
CA GLN A 145 -6.09 11.63 1.67
C GLN A 145 -7.05 12.56 0.92
N GLU A 146 -7.42 13.66 1.55
CA GLU A 146 -8.29 14.69 0.98
C GLU A 146 -7.63 15.38 -0.21
N LEU A 147 -6.36 15.76 -0.05
CA LEU A 147 -5.53 16.34 -1.12
C LEU A 147 -5.40 15.39 -2.32
N TYR A 148 -5.17 14.09 -2.09
CA TYR A 148 -5.12 13.08 -3.15
C TYR A 148 -6.46 12.99 -3.89
N ARG A 149 -7.58 12.97 -3.16
CA ARG A 149 -8.91 12.93 -3.77
C ARG A 149 -9.15 14.13 -4.69
N GLU A 150 -8.90 15.34 -4.19
CA GLU A 150 -9.06 16.58 -4.97
C GLU A 150 -8.13 16.58 -6.20
N LEU A 151 -6.86 16.21 -6.00
CA LEU A 151 -5.89 16.10 -7.06
C LEU A 151 -6.36 15.17 -8.17
N THR A 152 -7.00 14.06 -7.81
CA THR A 152 -7.42 13.10 -8.82
C THR A 152 -8.64 13.54 -9.61
N VAL A 153 -9.59 14.23 -8.97
CA VAL A 153 -10.72 14.86 -9.68
C VAL A 153 -10.21 15.90 -10.67
N VAL A 154 -9.35 16.81 -10.21
CA VAL A 154 -8.80 17.88 -11.05
C VAL A 154 -7.93 17.33 -12.18
N THR A 155 -7.17 16.25 -11.92
CA THR A 155 -6.38 15.58 -12.97
C THR A 155 -7.28 15.01 -14.07
N ASP A 156 -8.39 14.36 -13.70
CA ASP A 156 -9.33 13.77 -14.66
C ASP A 156 -10.04 14.87 -15.48
N GLU A 157 -10.47 15.96 -14.83
CA GLU A 157 -11.07 17.15 -15.49
C GLU A 157 -10.11 17.80 -16.50
N LEU A 158 -8.90 18.15 -16.07
CA LEU A 158 -7.91 18.80 -16.93
C LEU A 158 -7.44 17.87 -18.05
N THR A 159 -7.35 16.56 -17.81
CA THR A 159 -7.02 15.61 -18.88
C THR A 159 -8.09 15.59 -19.95
N HIS A 160 -9.36 15.70 -19.56
CA HIS A 160 -10.48 15.79 -20.49
C HIS A 160 -10.50 17.11 -21.26
N GLU A 161 -10.22 18.24 -20.60
CA GLU A 161 -10.14 19.57 -21.23
C GLU A 161 -8.95 19.69 -22.20
N LEU A 162 -7.77 19.20 -21.79
CA LEU A 162 -6.52 19.38 -22.53
C LEU A 162 -6.28 18.28 -23.58
N LEU A 163 -7.03 17.18 -23.52
CA LEU A 163 -6.78 15.94 -24.28
C LEU A 163 -5.35 15.39 -24.10
N ARG A 164 -4.71 15.73 -22.98
CA ARG A 164 -3.35 15.29 -22.60
C ARG A 164 -3.20 15.37 -21.08
N PRO A 165 -2.23 14.64 -20.49
CA PRO A 165 -1.96 14.74 -19.06
C PRO A 165 -1.57 16.18 -18.65
N PRO A 166 -2.15 16.75 -17.58
CA PRO A 166 -1.78 18.06 -17.07
C PRO A 166 -0.39 18.04 -16.42
N SER A 167 0.31 19.18 -16.47
CA SER A 167 1.60 19.35 -15.79
C SER A 167 1.42 19.52 -14.27
N THR A 168 2.47 19.23 -13.49
CA THR A 168 2.48 19.41 -12.03
C THR A 168 2.17 20.85 -11.62
N GLY A 169 2.75 21.84 -12.31
CA GLY A 169 2.50 23.26 -12.05
C GLY A 169 1.04 23.67 -12.32
N LEU A 170 0.42 23.15 -13.38
CA LEU A 170 -1.00 23.44 -13.67
C LEU A 170 -1.94 22.83 -12.62
N LEU A 171 -1.61 21.63 -12.13
CA LEU A 171 -2.35 21.00 -11.04
C LEU A 171 -2.22 21.80 -9.74
N ALA A 172 -1.01 22.28 -9.43
CA ALA A 172 -0.74 23.13 -8.28
C ALA A 172 -1.55 24.43 -8.34
N GLU A 173 -1.55 25.09 -9.50
CA GLU A 173 -2.30 26.32 -9.74
C GLU A 173 -3.82 26.12 -9.58
N ARG A 174 -4.37 25.09 -10.22
CA ARG A 174 -5.82 24.79 -10.18
C ARG A 174 -6.32 24.43 -8.77
N LEU A 175 -5.46 23.83 -7.95
CA LEU A 175 -5.78 23.43 -6.58
C LEU A 175 -5.38 24.49 -5.53
N GLY A 176 -4.64 25.53 -5.91
CA GLY A 176 -4.14 26.55 -4.98
C GLY A 176 -3.12 26.01 -3.97
N ILE A 177 -2.32 25.01 -4.36
CA ILE A 177 -1.32 24.35 -3.51
C ILE A 177 0.08 24.46 -4.12
N SER A 178 1.11 24.07 -3.36
CA SER A 178 2.48 24.02 -3.88
C SER A 178 2.72 22.78 -4.77
N GLU A 179 3.67 22.87 -5.71
CA GLU A 179 4.09 21.70 -6.50
C GLU A 179 4.64 20.55 -5.64
N GLN A 180 5.24 20.88 -4.48
CA GLN A 180 5.67 19.88 -3.51
C GLN A 180 4.48 19.12 -2.91
N GLU A 181 3.40 19.81 -2.55
CA GLU A 181 2.16 19.18 -2.07
C GLU A 181 1.52 18.31 -3.15
N VAL A 182 1.55 18.72 -4.43
CA VAL A 182 1.13 17.86 -5.56
C VAL A 182 1.99 16.60 -5.60
N GLY A 183 3.31 16.72 -5.42
CA GLY A 183 4.23 15.58 -5.35
C GLY A 183 3.88 14.61 -4.22
N VAL A 184 3.64 15.14 -3.01
CA VAL A 184 3.25 14.33 -1.84
C VAL A 184 1.90 13.62 -2.08
N ALA A 185 0.91 14.32 -2.63
CA ALA A 185 -0.38 13.71 -2.97
C ALA A 185 -0.25 12.61 -4.04
N ARG A 186 0.63 12.77 -5.03
CA ARG A 186 0.93 11.72 -6.03
C ARG A 186 1.61 10.51 -5.40
N LEU A 187 2.50 10.73 -4.42
CA LEU A 187 3.12 9.63 -3.67
C LEU A 187 2.07 8.87 -2.84
N ALA A 188 1.06 9.56 -2.30
CA ALA A 188 -0.05 8.91 -1.59
C ALA A 188 -0.83 7.92 -2.48
N ALA A 189 -0.85 8.10 -3.80
CA ALA A 189 -1.43 7.13 -4.74
C ALA A 189 -0.75 5.75 -4.64
N HIS A 190 0.55 5.72 -4.37
CA HIS A 190 1.34 4.49 -4.21
C HIS A 190 1.15 3.84 -2.85
N SER A 191 0.58 4.57 -1.88
CA SER A 191 0.19 4.07 -0.56
C SER A 191 -1.22 3.48 -0.53
N TYR A 192 -2.00 3.67 -1.61
CA TYR A 192 -3.36 3.15 -1.75
C TYR A 192 -3.41 1.66 -2.11
N ARG A 193 -2.38 1.15 -2.79
CA ARG A 193 -2.17 -0.29 -2.96
C ARG A 193 -0.71 -0.58 -3.22
N LEU A 194 -0.05 -1.28 -2.31
CA LEU A 194 1.34 -1.69 -2.51
C LEU A 194 1.42 -2.77 -3.60
N LEU A 195 2.48 -2.73 -4.40
CA LEU A 195 2.81 -3.83 -5.31
C LEU A 195 3.29 -5.02 -4.50
N SER A 196 2.87 -6.23 -4.89
CA SER A 196 3.42 -7.44 -4.30
C SER A 196 4.85 -7.63 -4.75
N LEU A 197 5.75 -7.89 -3.80
CA LEU A 197 7.13 -8.26 -4.09
C LEU A 197 7.21 -9.62 -4.81
N ASP A 198 6.28 -10.53 -4.51
CA ASP A 198 6.15 -11.83 -5.16
C ASP A 198 5.43 -11.74 -6.52
N GLN A 199 5.09 -10.53 -6.99
CA GLN A 199 4.41 -10.37 -8.27
C GLN A 199 5.27 -10.94 -9.40
N PRO A 200 4.75 -11.91 -10.18
CA PRO A 200 5.50 -12.49 -11.28
C PRO A 200 5.76 -11.41 -12.34
N ARG A 201 7.02 -11.31 -12.76
CA ARG A 201 7.40 -10.46 -13.89
C ARG A 201 7.30 -11.28 -15.16
N THR A 202 6.96 -10.61 -16.25
CA THR A 202 6.85 -11.23 -17.57
C THR A 202 7.89 -10.58 -18.48
N ASP A 203 8.57 -11.38 -19.28
CA ASP A 203 9.49 -10.88 -20.32
C ASP A 203 8.72 -10.40 -21.57
N LEU A 204 9.47 -10.06 -22.61
CA LEU A 204 8.92 -9.56 -23.88
C LEU A 204 8.12 -10.62 -24.65
N ASP A 205 8.38 -11.90 -24.38
CA ASP A 205 7.74 -13.04 -25.05
C ASP A 205 6.52 -13.55 -24.25
N GLY A 206 6.23 -12.94 -23.10
CA GLY A 206 5.08 -13.30 -22.27
C GLY A 206 5.37 -14.46 -21.31
N GLU A 207 6.62 -14.90 -21.21
CA GLU A 207 7.06 -15.92 -20.27
C GLU A 207 7.40 -15.28 -18.91
N GLN A 208 7.21 -16.05 -17.84
CA GLN A 208 7.47 -15.57 -16.49
C GLN A 208 8.99 -15.47 -16.25
N ASP A 209 9.47 -14.24 -16.06
CA ASP A 209 10.89 -13.89 -15.88
C ASP A 209 11.12 -13.35 -14.46
N GLY A 210 11.05 -14.27 -13.50
CA GLY A 210 11.30 -13.98 -12.08
C GLY A 210 10.20 -13.20 -11.37
N GLN A 211 10.54 -12.66 -10.20
CA GLN A 211 9.66 -11.87 -9.34
C GLN A 211 10.13 -10.41 -9.26
N LEU A 212 9.27 -9.51 -8.77
CA LEU A 212 9.63 -8.11 -8.58
C LEU A 212 10.79 -7.94 -7.58
N THR A 213 10.94 -8.86 -6.62
CA THR A 213 12.08 -8.93 -5.69
C THR A 213 13.43 -9.05 -6.38
N ASP A 214 13.49 -9.71 -7.52
CA ASP A 214 14.76 -9.99 -8.20
C ASP A 214 15.38 -8.71 -8.81
N MET A 215 14.55 -7.67 -8.98
CA MET A 215 14.98 -6.34 -9.41
C MET A 215 15.50 -5.47 -8.26
N LEU A 216 15.32 -5.90 -7.00
CA LEU A 216 15.78 -5.14 -5.84
C LEU A 216 17.29 -5.34 -5.67
N GLY A 217 18.04 -4.39 -6.23
CA GLY A 217 19.48 -4.30 -5.99
C GLY A 217 19.78 -4.03 -4.51
N VAL A 218 20.72 -4.80 -3.95
CA VAL A 218 21.26 -4.55 -2.60
C VAL A 218 22.54 -3.73 -2.72
N ARG A 219 22.79 -2.83 -1.78
CA ARG A 219 24.11 -2.20 -1.67
C ARG A 219 25.13 -3.25 -1.28
N ASP A 220 26.12 -3.50 -2.13
CA ASP A 220 27.25 -4.35 -1.79
C ASP A 220 28.18 -3.61 -0.79
N PRO A 221 28.28 -4.07 0.47
CA PRO A 221 29.17 -3.44 1.45
C PRO A 221 30.65 -3.56 1.06
N ALA A 222 31.04 -4.55 0.24
CA ALA A 222 32.41 -4.70 -0.21
C ALA A 222 32.82 -3.57 -1.17
N LEU A 223 31.90 -3.05 -1.97
CA LEU A 223 32.12 -1.93 -2.90
C LEU A 223 32.60 -0.67 -2.16
N ALA A 224 32.05 -0.38 -0.99
CA ALA A 224 32.50 0.74 -0.14
C ALA A 224 33.95 0.57 0.38
N SER A 225 34.45 -0.67 0.43
CA SER A 225 35.81 -0.98 0.90
C SER A 225 36.86 -1.02 -0.22
N VAL A 226 36.47 -0.97 -1.50
CA VAL A 226 37.38 -1.14 -2.64
C VAL A 226 38.45 -0.06 -2.66
N GLU A 227 38.07 1.21 -2.53
CA GLU A 227 39.02 2.33 -2.48
C GLU A 227 40.02 2.16 -1.35
N ASN A 228 39.54 1.81 -0.14
CA ASN A 228 40.38 1.55 1.02
C ASN A 228 41.34 0.38 0.79
N ARG A 229 40.89 -0.71 0.16
CA ARG A 229 41.73 -1.88 -0.18
C ARG A 229 42.80 -1.53 -1.21
N MET A 230 42.46 -0.78 -2.26
CA MET A 230 43.42 -0.37 -3.30
C MET A 230 44.50 0.55 -2.71
N LEU A 231 44.08 1.53 -1.92
CA LEU A 231 44.96 2.47 -1.23
C LEU A 231 45.88 1.76 -0.22
N LEU A 232 45.32 0.86 0.58
CA LEU A 232 46.08 0.07 1.55
C LEU A 232 47.11 -0.82 0.85
N ARG A 233 46.74 -1.53 -0.22
CA ARG A 233 47.66 -2.37 -1.00
C ARG A 233 48.85 -1.57 -1.54
N HIS A 234 48.60 -0.38 -2.08
CA HIS A 234 49.66 0.51 -2.56
C HIS A 234 50.57 0.99 -1.41
N ARG A 235 50.02 1.32 -0.24
CA ARG A 235 50.83 1.79 0.90
C ARG A 235 51.64 0.66 1.54
N LEU A 236 51.09 -0.56 1.63
CA LEU A 236 51.80 -1.73 2.16
C LEU A 236 52.97 -2.16 1.27
N SER A 237 52.91 -1.95 -0.04
CA SER A 237 54.03 -2.26 -0.95
C SER A 237 55.25 -1.36 -0.72
N ARG A 238 55.06 -0.16 -0.16
CA ARG A 238 56.13 0.81 0.15
C ARG A 238 56.74 0.63 1.55
N LEU A 239 56.19 -0.26 2.37
CA LEU A 239 56.78 -0.63 3.66
C LEU A 239 58.03 -1.48 3.46
N SER A 240 58.94 -1.39 4.44
CA SER A 240 60.05 -2.33 4.53
C SER A 240 59.53 -3.75 4.79
N GLU A 241 60.30 -4.76 4.39
CA GLU A 241 59.92 -6.17 4.57
C GLU A 241 59.61 -6.49 6.04
N ARG A 242 60.40 -5.95 6.95
CA ARG A 242 60.19 -6.09 8.40
C ARG A 242 58.88 -5.44 8.86
N ASP A 243 58.60 -4.22 8.40
CA ASP A 243 57.39 -3.50 8.83
C ASP A 243 56.12 -4.16 8.25
N ARG A 244 56.19 -4.66 6.99
CA ARG A 244 55.11 -5.44 6.37
C ARG A 244 54.86 -6.74 7.15
N ARG A 245 55.93 -7.47 7.49
CA ARG A 245 55.82 -8.71 8.27
C ARG A 245 55.19 -8.50 9.64
N ILE A 246 55.52 -7.40 10.32
CA ILE A 246 54.90 -7.05 11.61
C ILE A 246 53.41 -6.73 11.44
N ILE A 247 53.01 -6.06 10.35
CA ILE A 247 51.60 -5.78 10.03
C ILE A 247 50.84 -7.07 9.74
N GLU A 248 51.38 -7.97 8.90
CA GLU A 248 50.79 -9.28 8.61
C GLU A 248 50.58 -10.10 9.89
N LEU A 249 51.63 -10.24 10.71
CA LEU A 249 51.53 -11.00 11.96
C LEU A 249 50.48 -10.42 12.91
N ARG A 250 50.29 -9.09 12.90
CA ARG A 250 49.34 -8.42 13.79
C ARG A 250 47.89 -8.46 13.29
N PHE A 251 47.67 -8.24 12.00
CA PHE A 251 46.33 -7.98 11.43
C PHE A 251 45.81 -9.08 10.52
N ASP A 252 46.68 -9.95 9.99
CA ASP A 252 46.29 -11.12 9.19
C ASP A 252 46.35 -12.41 10.03
N ALA A 253 47.43 -12.60 10.80
CA ALA A 253 47.59 -13.74 11.70
C ALA A 253 47.07 -13.49 13.14
N GLU A 254 46.53 -12.29 13.41
CA GLU A 254 45.93 -11.88 14.70
C GLU A 254 46.81 -12.06 15.95
N LEU A 255 48.14 -12.15 15.81
CA LEU A 255 49.03 -12.38 16.94
C LEU A 255 49.11 -11.16 17.89
N THR A 256 49.25 -11.44 19.18
CA THR A 256 49.52 -10.40 20.19
C THR A 256 50.92 -9.83 20.04
N GLN A 257 51.15 -8.60 20.50
CA GLN A 257 52.47 -7.97 20.43
C GLN A 257 53.55 -8.79 21.13
N SER A 258 53.21 -9.50 22.22
CA SER A 258 54.11 -10.39 22.94
C SER A 258 54.47 -11.64 22.13
N GLN A 259 53.50 -12.23 21.41
CA GLN A 259 53.75 -13.37 20.51
C GLN A 259 54.62 -12.96 19.31
N ILE A 260 54.35 -11.80 18.72
CA ILE A 260 55.16 -11.23 17.63
C ILE A 260 56.60 -10.96 18.12
N ALA A 261 56.74 -10.42 19.32
CA ALA A 261 58.03 -10.15 19.97
C ALA A 261 58.83 -11.43 20.17
N ALA A 262 58.20 -12.49 20.68
CA ALA A 262 58.82 -13.80 20.84
C ALA A 262 59.28 -14.40 19.49
N GLN A 263 58.45 -14.28 18.45
CA GLN A 263 58.76 -14.82 17.12
C GLN A 263 59.89 -14.08 16.40
N LEU A 264 60.01 -12.76 16.63
CA LEU A 264 61.00 -11.91 15.97
C LEU A 264 62.25 -11.66 16.83
N GLY A 265 62.34 -12.24 18.04
CA GLY A 265 63.47 -12.05 18.96
C GLY A 265 63.62 -10.62 19.47
N LEU A 266 62.51 -9.87 19.59
CA LEU A 266 62.48 -8.47 20.04
C LEU A 266 61.68 -8.33 21.34
N SER A 267 61.77 -7.18 22.00
CA SER A 267 60.90 -6.89 23.15
C SER A 267 59.50 -6.43 22.70
N GLN A 268 58.48 -6.72 23.51
CA GLN A 268 57.10 -6.29 23.23
C GLN A 268 56.99 -4.76 23.11
N MET A 269 57.75 -4.01 23.90
CA MET A 269 57.81 -2.55 23.79
C MET A 269 58.44 -2.09 22.47
N HIS A 270 59.43 -2.81 21.94
CA HIS A 270 60.00 -2.53 20.63
C HIS A 270 58.96 -2.78 19.52
N ILE A 271 58.24 -3.91 19.56
CA ILE A 271 57.15 -4.20 18.61
C ILE A 271 56.05 -3.15 18.66
N SER A 272 55.64 -2.71 19.86
CA SER A 272 54.66 -1.64 20.04
C SER A 272 55.10 -0.34 19.35
N ARG A 273 56.34 0.11 19.58
CA ARG A 273 56.89 1.31 18.91
C ARG A 273 56.95 1.17 17.39
N LEU A 274 57.33 -0.01 16.88
CA LEU A 274 57.37 -0.28 15.45
C LEU A 274 55.96 -0.24 14.84
N LEU A 275 54.98 -0.88 15.44
CA LEU A 275 53.58 -0.83 14.99
C LEU A 275 53.05 0.60 14.96
N SER A 276 53.22 1.37 16.05
CA SER A 276 52.77 2.77 16.11
C SER A 276 53.42 3.62 15.02
N ARG A 277 54.74 3.46 14.80
CA ARG A 277 55.46 4.21 13.76
C ARG A 277 55.01 3.82 12.36
N THR A 278 54.83 2.53 12.10
CA THR A 278 54.38 2.01 10.80
C THR A 278 52.95 2.45 10.49
N LEU A 279 52.03 2.37 11.45
CA LEU A 279 50.66 2.85 11.30
C LEU A 279 50.61 4.37 11.08
N SER A 280 51.45 5.14 11.78
CA SER A 280 51.56 6.60 11.57
C SER A 280 52.06 6.92 10.16
N ARG A 281 53.07 6.18 9.67
CA ARG A 281 53.56 6.32 8.30
C ARG A 281 52.49 5.98 7.26
N LEU A 282 51.73 4.89 7.48
CA LEU A 282 50.61 4.51 6.61
C LEU A 282 49.51 5.58 6.57
N ARG A 283 49.30 6.34 7.66
CA ARG A 283 48.35 7.47 7.72
C ARG A 283 48.86 8.71 7.00
N LEU A 284 50.15 9.03 7.12
CA LEU A 284 50.77 10.22 6.54
C LEU A 284 51.07 10.12 5.03
N MET A 285 51.08 8.91 4.46
CA MET A 285 51.20 8.67 3.01
C MET A 285 49.92 9.03 2.24
N ALA A 286 49.26 10.12 2.64
CA ALA A 286 48.07 10.70 2.00
C ALA A 286 48.35 11.03 0.53
#